data_AF-A0A7C6WK01-F1
#
_entry.id   AF-A0A7C6WK01-F1
#
_cell.length_a   1.000
_cell.length_b   1.000
_cell.length_c   1.000
_cell.angle_alpha   90.00
_cell.angle_beta   90.00
_cell.angle_gamma   90.00
#
_symmetry.space_group_name_H-M   'P 1'
#
loop_
_entity.id
_entity.type
_entity.pdbx_description
1 polymer ?
#
loop_
_entity_poly.entity_id
_entity_poly.type
_entity_poly.pdbx_seq_one_letter_code
_entity_poly.pdbx_strand_id
1 'polypeptide(L)' 'LNTIAQNYPAIPTLAVDGVYGPRTSEAVRIFQQIFDLPATGVVDFPTWYKISFVYTAVARLAE' A
#
# COMPACT_ATOMS: atom_id res chain seq x y z
N LEU A 1 2.57 -2.74 -3.28
CA LEU A 1 2.84 -1.52 -2.49
C LEU A 1 3.98 -0.68 -3.06
N ASN A 2 5.16 -1.22 -3.35
CA ASN A 2 6.29 -0.42 -3.89
C ASN A 2 5.94 0.38 -5.16
N THR A 3 5.18 -0.18 -6.10
CA THR A 3 4.70 0.56 -7.29
C THR A 3 3.81 1.76 -6.91
N ILE A 4 2.98 1.61 -5.88
CA ILE A 4 2.14 2.71 -5.38
C ILE A 4 3.04 3.76 -4.69
N ALA A 5 4.01 3.32 -3.89
CA ALA A 5 4.95 4.21 -3.18
C ALA A 5 5.76 5.15 -4.11
N GLN A 6 5.97 4.77 -5.38
CA GLN A 6 6.60 5.65 -6.37
C GLN A 6 5.81 6.95 -6.62
N ASN A 7 4.48 6.90 -6.52
CA ASN A 7 3.60 8.06 -6.70
C ASN A 7 3.14 8.66 -5.35
N TYR A 8 3.23 7.88 -4.27
CA TYR A 8 2.83 8.27 -2.92
C TYR A 8 4.05 8.13 -1.97
N PRO A 9 4.99 9.09 -1.97
CA PRO A 9 6.28 8.95 -1.29
C PRO A 9 6.18 8.90 0.24
N ALA A 10 5.02 9.22 0.80
CA ALA A 10 4.74 9.00 2.22
C ALA A 10 4.69 7.50 2.58
N ILE A 11 4.32 6.63 1.63
CA ILE A 11 4.35 5.18 1.82
C ILE A 11 5.81 4.72 1.69
N PRO A 12 6.39 4.08 2.72
CA PRO A 12 7.77 3.63 2.65
C PRO A 12 7.94 2.48 1.65
N THR A 13 9.02 2.51 0.88
CA THR A 13 9.44 1.37 0.05
C THR A 13 9.91 0.22 0.94
N LEU A 14 9.45 -0.99 0.61
CA LEU A 14 9.73 -2.21 1.36
C LEU A 14 10.69 -3.13 0.60
N ALA A 15 11.49 -3.89 1.35
CA ALA A 15 12.11 -5.09 0.80
C ALA A 15 11.03 -6.14 0.53
N VAL A 16 11.14 -6.89 -0.56
CA VAL A 16 10.20 -7.97 -0.89
C VAL A 16 10.78 -9.29 -0.37
N ASP A 17 10.69 -9.48 0.95
CA ASP A 17 11.22 -10.65 1.66
C ASP A 17 10.17 -11.75 1.90
N GLY A 18 8.92 -11.53 1.49
CA GLY A 18 7.81 -12.45 1.69
C GLY A 18 7.26 -12.47 3.12
N VAL A 19 7.74 -11.60 4.02
CA VAL A 19 7.33 -11.57 5.42
C VAL A 19 6.45 -10.36 5.70
N TYR A 20 5.30 -10.59 6.32
CA TYR A 20 4.48 -9.50 6.85
C TYR A 20 5.03 -9.03 8.21
N GLY A 21 6.12 -8.28 8.17
CA GLY A 21 6.77 -7.73 9.37
C GLY A 21 6.24 -6.36 9.80
N PRO A 22 6.81 -5.78 10.88
CA PRO A 22 6.43 -4.45 11.38
C PRO A 22 6.53 -3.34 10.31
N ARG A 23 7.54 -3.43 9.43
CA ARG A 23 7.70 -2.49 8.31
C ARG A 23 6.56 -2.56 7.30
N THR A 24 6.11 -3.77 6.99
CA THR A 24 4.99 -4.00 6.06
C THR A 24 3.68 -3.51 6.67
N SER A 25 3.44 -3.81 7.95
CA SER A 25 2.29 -3.30 8.70
C SER A 25 2.25 -1.77 8.72
N GLU A 26 3.38 -1.12 8.97
CA GLU A 26 3.47 0.34 8.98
C GLU A 26 3.19 0.95 7.60
N ALA A 27 3.72 0.35 6.52
CA ALA A 27 3.42 0.79 5.16
C ALA A 27 1.93 0.65 4.83
N VAL A 28 1.29 -0.43 5.27
CA VAL A 28 -0.15 -0.64 5.11
C VAL A 28 -0.95 0.37 5.92
N ARG A 29 -0.52 0.69 7.14
CA ARG A 29 -1.14 1.71 7.99
C ARG A 29 -1.11 3.08 7.31
N ILE A 30 0.03 3.48 6.76
CA ILE A 30 0.16 4.75 6.02
C ILE A 30 -0.68 4.74 4.75
N PHE A 31 -0.69 3.63 4.00
CA PHE A 31 -1.57 3.47 2.84
C PHE A 31 -3.05 3.67 3.24
N GLN A 32 -3.49 3.02 4.31
CA GLN A 32 -4.86 3.15 4.81
C GLN A 32 -5.19 4.61 5.17
N GLN A 33 -4.27 5.33 5.83
CA GLN A 33 -4.45 6.74 6.15
C GLN A 33 -4.60 7.62 4.91
N ILE A 34 -3.81 7.37 3.86
CA ILE A 34 -3.86 8.14 2.61
C ILE A 34 -5.18 7.95 1.86
N PHE A 35 -5.78 6.75 1.95
CA PHE A 35 -6.99 6.38 1.21
C PHE A 35 -8.24 6.30 2.07
N ASP A 36 -8.25 7.01 3.20
CA ASP A 36 -9.38 7.14 4.13
C ASP A 36 -9.96 5.79 4.61
N LEU A 37 -9.07 4.81 4.84
CA LEU A 37 -9.41 3.52 5.45
C LEU A 37 -9.04 3.50 6.93
N PRO A 38 -9.65 2.63 7.75
CA PRO A 38 -9.19 2.37 9.10
C PRO A 38 -7.71 1.97 9.12
N ALA A 39 -6.88 2.77 9.79
CA ALA A 39 -5.42 2.62 9.82
C ALA A 39 -4.95 1.53 10.81
N THR A 40 -5.35 0.29 10.54
CA THR A 40 -5.07 -0.87 11.40
C THR A 40 -3.71 -1.50 11.13
N GLY A 41 -3.09 -1.22 9.99
CA GLY A 41 -1.91 -1.93 9.52
C GLY A 41 -2.20 -3.40 9.13
N VAL A 42 -3.47 -3.79 9.05
CA VAL A 42 -3.92 -5.13 8.66
C VAL A 42 -4.56 -5.08 7.28
N VAL A 43 -4.16 -5.97 6.39
CA VAL A 43 -4.76 -6.08 5.07
C VAL A 43 -6.03 -6.93 5.15
N ASP A 44 -7.16 -6.27 5.36
CA ASP A 44 -8.50 -6.84 5.24
C ASP A 44 -9.05 -6.67 3.81
N PHE A 45 -10.30 -7.10 3.58
CA PHE A 45 -10.92 -7.04 2.25
C PHE A 45 -10.98 -5.61 1.67
N PRO A 46 -11.46 -4.58 2.38
CA PRO A 46 -11.43 -3.20 1.91
C PRO A 46 -10.02 -2.72 1.57
N THR A 47 -9.03 -3.03 2.43
CA THR A 47 -7.63 -2.65 2.20
C THR A 47 -7.08 -3.32 0.95
N TRP A 48 -7.29 -4.62 0.79
CA TRP A 48 -6.85 -5.36 -0.40
C TRP A 48 -7.47 -4.83 -1.69
N TYR A 49 -8.79 -4.60 -1.68
CA TYR A 49 -9.50 -4.05 -2.83
C TYR A 49 -8.93 -2.68 -3.23
N LYS A 50 -8.71 -1.80 -2.25
CA LYS A 50 -8.15 -0.47 -2.50
C LYS A 50 -6.71 -0.55 -3.03
N ILE A 51 -5.87 -1.43 -2.49
CA ILE A 51 -4.51 -1.66 -3.00
C ILE A 51 -4.56 -2.08 -4.48
N SER A 52 -5.41 -3.05 -4.83
CA SER A 52 -5.55 -3.53 -6.21
C SER A 52 -6.02 -2.42 -7.16
N PHE A 53 -7.07 -1.68 -6.76
CA PHE A 53 -7.59 -0.56 -7.54
C PHE A 53 -6.50 0.50 -7.80
N VAL A 54 -5.82 0.96 -6.75
CA VAL A 54 -4.78 2.00 -6.87
C VAL A 54 -3.60 1.48 -7.67
N TYR A 55 -3.17 0.24 -7.45
CA TYR A 55 -2.10 -0.39 -8.24
C TYR A 55 -2.39 -0.35 -9.74
N THR A 56 -3.59 -0.76 -10.16
CA THR A 56 -3.97 -0.74 -11.58
C THR A 56 -4.05 0.68 -12.13
N ALA A 57 -4.50 1.65 -11.33
CA ALA A 57 -4.53 3.05 -11.74
C ALA A 57 -3.12 3.61 -11.96
N VAL A 58 -2.19 3.41 -11.02
CA VAL A 58 -0.82 3.92 -11.16
C VAL A 58 -0.02 3.17 -12.23
N ALA A 59 -0.25 1.86 -12.40
CA ALA A 59 0.43 1.07 -13.41
C ALA A 59 0.04 1.50 -14.83
N ARG A 60 -1.24 1.80 -15.07
CA ARG A 60 -1.72 2.33 -16.36
C ARG A 60 -1.22 3.74 -16.67
N LEU A 61 -0.89 4.53 -15.66
CA LEU A 61 -0.33 5.88 -15.85
C LEU A 61 1.17 5.85 -16.18
N ALA A 62 1.84 4.72 -15.93
CA ALA A 62 3.26 4.54 -16.19
C ALA A 62 3.57 3.88 -17.55
N GLU A 63 2.53 3.50 -18.30
CA GLU A 63 2.58 2.99 -19.68
C GLU A 63 2.46 4.15 -20.69
#